data_AF-A0A942EQ70-F1
#
_entry.id   AF-A0A942EQ70-F1
#
_cell.length_a   1.000
_cell.length_b   1.000
_cell.length_c   1.000
_cell.angle_alpha   90.00
_cell.angle_beta   90.00
_cell.angle_gamma   90.00
#
_symmetry.space_group_name_H-M   'P 1'
#
loop_
_entity.id
_entity.type
_entity.pdbx_description
1 polymer ?
#
loop_
_entity_poly.entity_id
_entity_poly.type
_entity_poly.pdbx_seq_one_letter_code
_entity_poly.pdbx_strand_id
1 'polypeptide(L)'
;NQVGLSKIVGLGNRCNVDFWDMLEYLEEDPDTKVIAMYLEGLDEPKKLIEAARIRNSRKPIIAYKVGRSSTGNKASQFHTGSLAGKHEIYEAAFKQAGILTVRSSEELLDTAKALTLSLLPDGNRVAVLSGQAGPGMAACDVCEMEGLSIPSFSPDTQKKIEALLPPLAIRTNPVDMGPAWYDSEAIRGIVESVLEDRKVDAIILCIMFASANRSAVGTLAESLLQMERKKPVICCISAPDGIWDEEINRLEHSGIPNYPTPERAAKALANLVKYKKLKGE
;
A
#
# COMPACT_ATOMS: atom_id res chain seq x y z
N ASN A 1 -0.14 7.83 -10.19
CA ASN A 1 0.12 7.77 -8.73
C ASN A 1 -0.66 8.78 -7.91
N GLN A 2 -1.01 9.97 -8.42
CA GLN A 2 -1.84 10.99 -7.73
C GLN A 2 -1.64 11.01 -6.20
N VAL A 3 -0.42 11.29 -5.74
CA VAL A 3 -0.12 11.40 -4.30
C VAL A 3 -0.23 12.86 -3.91
N GLY A 4 -1.11 13.18 -2.95
CA GLY A 4 -1.19 14.52 -2.38
C GLY A 4 0.06 14.84 -1.56
N LEU A 5 0.66 16.00 -1.81
CA LEU A 5 1.86 16.46 -1.11
C LEU A 5 1.51 17.73 -0.31
N SER A 6 1.64 17.68 1.01
CA SER A 6 1.49 18.86 1.86
C SER A 6 2.70 19.79 1.73
N LYS A 7 3.91 19.21 1.73
CA LYS A 7 5.20 19.92 1.69
C LYS A 7 6.23 19.09 0.91
N ILE A 8 7.11 19.76 0.18
CA ILE A 8 8.28 19.17 -0.50
C ILE A 8 9.51 19.95 -0.04
N VAL A 9 10.49 19.27 0.54
CA VAL A 9 11.68 19.90 1.11
C VAL A 9 12.94 19.26 0.52
N GLY A 10 13.73 20.05 -0.18
CA GLY A 10 15.06 19.66 -0.64
C GLY A 10 16.11 20.15 0.35
N LEU A 11 16.72 19.23 1.12
CA LEU A 11 17.72 19.58 2.13
C LEU A 11 19.13 19.81 1.56
N GLY A 12 19.40 19.36 0.33
CA GLY A 12 20.67 19.56 -0.36
C GLY A 12 21.86 19.13 0.50
N ASN A 13 22.79 20.06 0.74
CA ASN A 13 24.03 19.80 1.47
C ASN A 13 23.88 19.65 2.99
N ARG A 14 22.71 19.98 3.57
CA ARG A 14 22.43 19.80 5.01
C ARG A 14 23.42 20.49 5.96
N CYS A 15 23.90 21.68 5.58
CA CYS A 15 24.90 22.42 6.37
C CYS A 15 24.34 23.06 7.65
N ASN A 16 23.02 23.20 7.77
CA ASN A 16 22.36 23.84 8.90
C ASN A 16 21.15 23.04 9.38
N VAL A 17 20.21 22.74 8.47
CA VAL A 17 19.01 21.94 8.74
C VAL A 17 19.20 20.54 8.15
N ASP A 18 18.90 19.50 8.93
CA ASP A 18 18.98 18.10 8.53
C ASP A 18 17.64 17.37 8.76
N PHE A 19 17.60 16.06 8.50
CA PHE A 19 16.39 15.24 8.55
C PHE A 19 15.73 15.19 9.93
N TRP A 20 16.51 15.22 11.03
CA TRP A 20 15.93 15.20 12.37
C TRP A 20 15.19 16.50 12.71
N ASP A 21 15.72 17.65 12.28
CA ASP A 21 15.06 18.96 12.49
C ASP A 21 13.74 19.01 11.72
N MET A 22 13.76 18.52 10.47
CA MET A 22 12.55 18.43 9.66
C MET A 22 11.54 17.44 10.23
N LEU A 23 12.00 16.32 10.79
CA LEU A 23 11.13 15.35 11.42
C LEU A 23 10.40 15.98 12.62
N GLU A 24 11.11 16.76 13.44
CA GLU A 24 10.51 17.46 14.57
C GLU A 24 9.45 18.47 14.14
N TYR A 25 9.70 19.23 13.09
CA TYR A 25 8.73 20.17 12.52
C TYR A 25 7.51 19.46 11.93
N LEU A 26 7.74 18.45 11.08
CA LEU A 26 6.68 17.76 10.34
C LEU A 26 5.79 16.90 11.26
N GLU A 27 6.30 16.42 12.39
CA GLU A 27 5.49 15.73 13.40
C GLU A 27 4.43 16.63 14.04
N GLU A 28 4.71 17.93 14.21
CA GLU A 28 3.72 18.88 14.76
C GLU A 28 2.82 19.52 13.69
N ASP A 29 3.17 19.41 12.41
CA ASP A 29 2.43 20.04 11.30
C ASP A 29 1.07 19.38 11.02
N PRO A 30 -0.09 20.04 11.26
CA PRO A 30 -1.41 19.42 11.15
C PRO A 30 -1.75 18.95 9.73
N ASP A 31 -1.13 19.54 8.70
CA ASP A 31 -1.37 19.16 7.30
C ASP A 31 -0.61 17.89 6.88
N THR A 32 0.40 17.49 7.67
CA THR A 32 1.23 16.32 7.38
C THR A 32 0.64 15.08 8.05
N LYS A 33 0.33 14.07 7.24
CA LYS A 33 -0.17 12.76 7.70
C LYS A 33 0.89 11.67 7.69
N VAL A 34 1.81 11.71 6.73
CA VAL A 34 2.90 10.74 6.54
C VAL A 34 4.17 11.50 6.16
N ILE A 35 5.32 11.08 6.69
CA ILE A 35 6.63 11.67 6.41
C ILE A 35 7.41 10.70 5.53
N ALA A 36 7.70 11.10 4.29
CA ALA A 36 8.42 10.27 3.32
C ALA A 36 9.81 10.85 3.03
N MET A 37 10.86 10.08 3.31
CA MET A 37 12.24 10.51 3.19
C MET A 37 12.98 9.75 2.08
N TYR A 38 13.67 10.48 1.22
CA TYR A 38 14.70 9.93 0.33
C TYR A 38 16.06 10.27 0.93
N LEU A 39 16.89 9.25 1.18
CA LEU A 39 18.15 9.39 1.92
C LEU A 39 19.32 8.89 1.07
N GLU A 40 20.30 9.75 0.81
CA GLU A 40 21.59 9.37 0.23
C GLU A 40 22.57 8.89 1.30
N GLY A 41 22.67 9.66 2.40
CA GLY A 41 23.50 9.36 3.56
C GLY A 41 23.12 10.24 4.74
N LEU A 42 23.63 9.92 5.93
CA LEU A 42 23.43 10.69 7.15
C LEU A 42 24.78 10.99 7.78
N ASP A 43 25.02 12.24 8.16
CA ASP A 43 26.23 12.63 8.88
C ASP A 43 26.10 12.26 10.36
N GLU A 44 24.91 12.50 10.94
CA GLU A 44 24.56 12.16 12.32
C GLU A 44 23.34 11.21 12.40
N PRO A 45 23.48 9.94 11.96
CA PRO A 45 22.36 9.01 11.90
C PRO A 45 21.67 8.80 13.26
N LYS A 46 22.43 8.87 14.36
CA LYS A 46 21.90 8.72 15.73
C LYS A 46 20.82 9.76 16.06
N LYS A 47 21.00 11.02 15.63
CA LYS A 47 20.01 12.09 15.87
C LYS A 47 18.68 11.79 15.18
N LEU A 48 18.72 11.29 13.94
CA LEU A 48 17.50 10.90 13.23
C LEU A 48 16.79 9.72 13.91
N ILE A 49 17.53 8.70 14.32
CA ILE A 49 16.99 7.54 15.05
C ILE A 49 16.35 7.99 16.38
N GLU A 50 17.01 8.87 17.11
CA GLU A 50 16.51 9.42 18.37
C GLU A 50 15.26 10.27 18.17
N ALA A 51 15.26 11.19 17.20
CA ALA A 51 14.10 12.01 16.87
C ALA A 51 12.87 11.17 16.48
N ALA A 52 13.07 10.08 15.73
CA ALA A 52 12.01 9.15 15.36
C ALA A 52 11.50 8.33 16.56
N ARG A 53 12.40 7.89 17.46
CA ARG A 53 12.04 7.12 18.67
C ARG A 53 11.30 7.94 19.72
N ILE A 54 11.84 9.11 20.09
CA ILE A 54 11.31 9.95 21.18
C ILE A 54 9.83 10.28 20.92
N ARG A 55 9.48 10.48 19.66
CA ARG A 55 8.13 10.88 19.28
C ARG A 55 7.14 9.71 19.22
N ASN A 56 7.59 8.46 19.42
CA ASN A 56 6.83 7.23 19.15
C ASN A 56 6.02 7.36 17.84
N SER A 57 6.69 7.97 16.86
CA SER A 57 6.14 8.72 15.71
C SER A 57 4.62 8.75 15.60
N ARG A 58 3.95 9.84 16.00
CA ARG A 58 2.47 9.92 15.87
C ARG A 58 2.04 9.72 14.42
N LYS A 59 2.92 10.07 13.49
CA LYS A 59 2.72 9.95 12.05
C LYS A 59 3.61 8.83 11.49
N PRO A 60 3.15 8.05 10.51
CA PRO A 60 4.01 7.11 9.81
C PRO A 60 5.23 7.81 9.20
N ILE A 61 6.42 7.25 9.46
CA ILE A 61 7.68 7.67 8.83
C ILE A 61 8.12 6.54 7.91
N ILE A 62 8.36 6.88 6.64
CA ILE A 62 8.85 5.96 5.63
C ILE A 62 10.15 6.49 5.01
N ALA A 63 11.09 5.60 4.73
CA ALA A 63 12.40 5.98 4.22
C ALA A 63 12.86 5.10 3.05
N TYR A 64 13.30 5.74 1.98
CA TYR A 64 14.07 5.12 0.91
C TYR A 64 15.54 5.52 1.04
N LYS A 65 16.36 4.63 1.60
CA LYS A 65 17.83 4.79 1.62
C LYS A 65 18.43 4.22 0.33
N VAL A 66 18.99 5.10 -0.50
CA VAL A 66 19.74 4.70 -1.70
C VAL A 66 21.18 4.32 -1.35
N GLY A 67 21.93 3.83 -2.35
CA GLY A 67 23.31 3.36 -2.13
C GLY A 67 23.40 1.96 -1.53
N ARG A 68 22.41 1.09 -1.79
CA ARG A 68 22.39 -0.33 -1.39
C ARG A 68 23.55 -1.13 -1.98
N SER A 69 23.85 -0.90 -3.27
CA SER A 69 24.91 -1.62 -3.98
C SER A 69 26.28 -1.04 -3.62
N SER A 70 27.34 -1.84 -3.75
CA SER A 70 28.72 -1.37 -3.52
C SER A 70 29.07 -0.14 -4.37
N THR A 71 28.65 -0.12 -5.64
CA THR A 71 28.83 1.01 -6.56
C THR A 71 28.04 2.24 -6.10
N GLY A 72 26.76 2.07 -5.77
CA GLY A 72 25.92 3.18 -5.31
C GLY A 72 26.40 3.75 -3.97
N ASN A 73 26.87 2.89 -3.07
CA ASN A 73 27.41 3.29 -1.77
C ASN A 73 28.69 4.13 -1.94
N LYS A 74 29.61 3.68 -2.80
CA LYS A 74 30.81 4.45 -3.16
C LYS A 74 30.44 5.79 -3.81
N ALA A 75 29.52 5.80 -4.76
CA ALA A 75 29.06 7.04 -5.39
C ALA A 75 28.49 8.02 -4.37
N SER A 76 27.70 7.54 -3.41
CA SER A 76 27.18 8.36 -2.31
C SER A 76 28.29 8.94 -1.43
N GLN A 77 29.34 8.17 -1.12
CA GLN A 77 30.52 8.67 -0.37
C GLN A 77 31.18 9.83 -1.10
N PHE A 78 31.45 9.66 -2.41
CA PHE A 78 32.09 10.70 -3.21
C PHE A 78 31.21 11.94 -3.38
N HIS A 79 29.90 11.76 -3.55
CA HIS A 79 28.96 12.86 -3.81
C HIS A 79 28.64 13.68 -2.57
N THR A 80 28.44 13.02 -1.42
CA THR A 80 27.94 13.68 -0.20
C THR A 80 29.02 13.90 0.85
N GLY A 81 30.15 13.20 0.78
CA GLY A 81 31.15 13.18 1.84
C GLY A 81 30.68 12.49 3.14
N SER A 82 29.43 12.01 3.19
CA SER A 82 28.83 11.41 4.38
C SER A 82 29.35 9.99 4.61
N LEU A 83 29.27 9.54 5.87
CA LEU A 83 29.68 8.20 6.24
C LEU A 83 28.73 7.17 5.62
N ALA A 84 29.16 6.55 4.54
CA ALA A 84 28.49 5.38 3.99
C ALA A 84 28.67 4.19 4.94
N GLY A 85 27.65 3.99 5.76
CA GLY A 85 27.47 2.77 6.54
C GLY A 85 26.99 1.62 5.65
N LYS A 86 27.12 0.39 6.18
CA LYS A 86 26.48 -0.78 5.58
C LYS A 86 24.96 -0.56 5.57
N HIS A 87 24.33 -0.81 4.42
CA HIS A 87 22.90 -0.57 4.24
C HIS A 87 22.06 -1.33 5.26
N GLU A 88 22.49 -2.53 5.64
CA GLU A 88 21.84 -3.39 6.63
C GLU A 88 21.82 -2.75 8.03
N ILE A 89 22.82 -1.94 8.37
CA ILE A 89 22.86 -1.21 9.64
C ILE A 89 21.82 -0.09 9.65
N TYR A 90 21.66 0.63 8.53
CA TYR A 90 20.60 1.63 8.38
C TYR A 90 19.22 0.98 8.48
N GLU A 91 18.98 -0.13 7.77
CA GLU A 91 17.70 -0.85 7.84
C GLU A 91 17.37 -1.31 9.27
N ALA A 92 18.34 -1.90 9.97
CA ALA A 92 18.16 -2.33 11.36
C ALA A 92 17.89 -1.13 12.29
N ALA A 93 18.65 -0.05 12.17
CA ALA A 93 18.47 1.15 13.00
C ALA A 93 17.11 1.82 12.75
N PHE A 94 16.70 1.96 11.48
CA PHE A 94 15.39 2.47 11.09
C PHE A 94 14.26 1.60 11.61
N LYS A 95 14.38 0.27 11.50
CA LYS A 95 13.40 -0.66 12.07
C LYS A 95 13.21 -0.40 13.58
N GLN A 96 14.31 -0.32 14.33
CA GLN A 96 14.28 -0.04 15.77
C GLN A 96 13.80 1.38 16.13
N ALA A 97 13.64 2.27 15.15
CA ALA A 97 13.10 3.62 15.34
C ALA A 97 11.66 3.75 14.86
N GLY A 98 11.02 2.65 14.42
CA GLY A 98 9.68 2.68 13.85
C GLY A 98 9.61 3.31 12.45
N ILE A 99 10.75 3.44 11.76
CA ILE A 99 10.82 3.95 10.38
C ILE A 99 10.67 2.77 9.42
N LEU A 100 9.62 2.80 8.59
CA LEU A 100 9.42 1.78 7.57
C LEU A 100 10.34 2.03 6.37
N THR A 101 11.23 1.09 6.09
CA THR A 101 12.12 1.17 4.93
C THR A 101 11.51 0.59 3.66
N VAL A 102 11.68 1.28 2.54
CA VAL A 102 11.25 0.84 1.20
C VAL A 102 12.45 0.74 0.24
N ARG A 103 12.23 0.21 -0.97
CA ARG A 103 13.32 -0.15 -1.91
C ARG A 103 13.37 0.69 -3.19
N SER A 104 12.36 1.52 -3.46
CA SER A 104 12.35 2.44 -4.60
C SER A 104 11.59 3.72 -4.28
N SER A 105 11.77 4.75 -5.09
CA SER A 105 10.97 5.98 -5.03
C SER A 105 9.50 5.73 -5.36
N GLU A 106 9.20 4.77 -6.25
CA GLU A 106 7.83 4.35 -6.53
C GLU A 106 7.19 3.72 -5.28
N GLU A 107 7.88 2.79 -4.63
CA GLU A 107 7.41 2.16 -3.41
C GLU A 107 7.25 3.17 -2.27
N LEU A 108 8.12 4.19 -2.20
CA LEU A 108 8.02 5.28 -1.25
C LEU A 108 6.70 6.05 -1.41
N LEU A 109 6.37 6.47 -2.62
CA LEU A 109 5.14 7.22 -2.90
C LEU A 109 3.89 6.36 -2.75
N ASP A 110 3.96 5.10 -3.19
CA ASP A 110 2.85 4.14 -3.07
C ASP A 110 2.51 3.82 -1.62
N THR A 111 3.53 3.66 -0.80
CA THR A 111 3.39 3.41 0.63
C THR A 111 2.87 4.65 1.36
N ALA A 112 3.35 5.85 0.99
CA ALA A 112 2.83 7.11 1.54
C ALA A 112 1.33 7.26 1.26
N LYS A 113 0.91 6.97 0.03
CA LYS A 113 -0.50 6.97 -0.37
C LYS A 113 -1.31 5.97 0.44
N ALA A 114 -0.84 4.73 0.58
CA ALA A 114 -1.52 3.69 1.34
C ALA A 114 -1.74 4.11 2.79
N LEU A 115 -0.69 4.58 3.46
CA LEU A 115 -0.71 5.00 4.87
C LEU A 115 -1.59 6.23 5.10
N THR A 116 -1.80 7.04 4.07
CA THR A 116 -2.62 8.26 4.15
C THR A 116 -4.11 7.96 3.97
N LEU A 117 -4.45 7.05 3.04
CA LEU A 117 -5.83 6.81 2.63
C LEU A 117 -6.46 5.59 3.30
N SER A 118 -5.69 4.53 3.52
CA SER A 118 -6.20 3.22 3.91
C SER A 118 -6.24 3.03 5.42
N LEU A 119 -7.14 2.15 5.85
CA LEU A 119 -7.06 1.51 7.16
C LEU A 119 -5.79 0.66 7.27
N LEU A 120 -5.28 0.46 8.49
CA LEU A 120 -4.25 -0.54 8.73
C LEU A 120 -4.90 -1.93 8.90
N PRO A 121 -4.40 -2.97 8.23
CA PRO A 121 -4.91 -4.32 8.41
C PRO A 121 -4.55 -4.86 9.81
N ASP A 122 -5.42 -5.70 10.37
CA ASP A 122 -5.16 -6.34 11.67
C ASP A 122 -4.17 -7.50 11.59
N GLY A 123 -3.95 -8.03 10.39
CA GLY A 123 -3.05 -9.15 10.14
C GLY A 123 -2.58 -9.20 8.68
N ASN A 124 -2.05 -10.35 8.26
CA ASN A 124 -1.48 -10.55 6.93
C ASN A 124 -2.30 -11.50 6.06
N ARG A 125 -3.57 -11.74 6.39
CA ARG A 125 -4.46 -12.62 5.62
C ARG A 125 -5.23 -11.82 4.58
N VAL A 126 -4.99 -12.09 3.31
CA VAL A 126 -5.49 -11.30 2.21
C VAL A 126 -6.46 -12.10 1.36
N ALA A 127 -7.57 -11.47 1.00
CA ALA A 127 -8.42 -11.92 -0.08
C ALA A 127 -8.07 -11.18 -1.37
N VAL A 128 -7.84 -11.91 -2.44
CA VAL A 128 -7.63 -11.32 -3.77
C VAL A 128 -8.89 -11.57 -4.59
N LEU A 129 -9.56 -10.50 -4.98
CA LEU A 129 -10.77 -10.51 -5.80
C LEU A 129 -10.42 -9.87 -7.14
N SER A 130 -10.66 -10.57 -8.24
CA SER A 130 -10.25 -10.08 -9.55
C SER A 130 -11.33 -10.29 -10.61
N GLY A 131 -11.56 -9.30 -11.46
CA GLY A 131 -12.41 -9.45 -12.65
C GLY A 131 -11.74 -10.26 -13.77
N GLN A 132 -10.43 -10.52 -13.66
CA GLN A 132 -9.65 -11.31 -14.61
C GLN A 132 -8.60 -12.16 -13.88
N ALA A 133 -8.38 -13.39 -14.32
CA ALA A 133 -7.44 -14.31 -13.65
C ALA A 133 -6.00 -13.76 -13.54
N GLY A 134 -5.43 -13.21 -14.63
CA GLY A 134 -4.03 -12.76 -14.69
C GLY A 134 -3.67 -11.72 -13.61
N PRO A 135 -4.40 -10.60 -13.49
CA PRO A 135 -4.19 -9.63 -12.41
C PRO A 135 -4.29 -10.20 -11.00
N GLY A 136 -5.19 -11.16 -10.79
CA GLY A 136 -5.32 -11.86 -9.51
C GLY A 136 -4.06 -12.67 -9.20
N MET A 137 -3.55 -13.42 -10.17
CA MET A 137 -2.30 -14.20 -10.04
C MET A 137 -1.10 -13.30 -9.73
N ALA A 138 -0.94 -12.19 -10.45
CA ALA A 138 0.16 -11.25 -10.21
C ALA A 138 0.12 -10.63 -8.80
N ALA A 139 -1.09 -10.31 -8.30
CA ALA A 139 -1.26 -9.87 -6.92
C ALA A 139 -0.90 -10.98 -5.91
N CYS A 140 -1.33 -12.22 -6.16
CA CYS A 140 -1.02 -13.36 -5.31
C CYS A 140 0.49 -13.62 -5.19
N ASP A 141 1.22 -13.61 -6.31
CA ASP A 141 2.67 -13.82 -6.33
C ASP A 141 3.38 -12.79 -5.43
N VAL A 142 3.02 -11.51 -5.56
CA VAL A 142 3.59 -10.45 -4.72
C VAL A 142 3.16 -10.57 -3.27
N CYS A 143 1.92 -10.96 -3.00
CA CYS A 143 1.45 -11.22 -1.64
C CYS A 143 2.35 -12.27 -0.96
N GLU A 144 2.56 -13.42 -1.59
CA GLU A 144 3.37 -14.49 -1.01
C GLU A 144 4.85 -14.09 -0.88
N MET A 145 5.43 -13.45 -1.90
CA MET A 145 6.81 -12.94 -1.85
C MET A 145 7.05 -11.96 -0.69
N GLU A 146 6.03 -11.19 -0.31
CA GLU A 146 6.10 -10.22 0.77
C GLU A 146 5.62 -10.76 2.13
N GLY A 147 5.29 -12.07 2.21
CA GLY A 147 4.89 -12.75 3.44
C GLY A 147 3.44 -12.52 3.87
N LEU A 148 2.58 -12.12 2.93
CA LEU A 148 1.13 -12.15 3.08
C LEU A 148 0.63 -13.58 2.81
N SER A 149 -0.47 -13.96 3.44
CA SER A 149 -1.11 -15.26 3.27
C SER A 149 -2.45 -15.13 2.57
N ILE A 150 -2.81 -16.13 1.77
CA ILE A 150 -4.05 -16.15 0.98
C ILE A 150 -4.91 -17.32 1.49
N PRO A 151 -5.59 -17.17 2.64
CA PRO A 151 -6.27 -18.30 3.25
C PRO A 151 -7.55 -18.67 2.49
N SER A 152 -7.95 -19.93 2.61
CA SER A 152 -9.31 -20.33 2.27
C SER A 152 -10.33 -19.58 3.12
N PHE A 153 -11.45 -19.20 2.51
CA PHE A 153 -12.53 -18.51 3.18
C PHE A 153 -13.17 -19.35 4.30
N SER A 154 -13.98 -18.71 5.13
CA SER A 154 -14.89 -19.41 6.02
C SER A 154 -15.94 -20.18 5.19
N PRO A 155 -16.51 -21.29 5.72
CA PRO A 155 -17.57 -22.02 5.02
C PRO A 155 -18.75 -21.13 4.61
N ASP A 156 -19.12 -20.16 5.44
CA ASP A 156 -20.23 -19.24 5.17
C ASP A 156 -19.93 -18.30 4.00
N THR A 157 -18.74 -17.67 4.00
CA THR A 157 -18.28 -16.82 2.90
C THR A 157 -18.16 -17.64 1.60
N GLN A 158 -17.56 -18.83 1.67
CA GLN A 158 -17.39 -19.71 0.52
C GLN A 158 -18.75 -20.06 -0.09
N LYS A 159 -19.75 -20.41 0.72
CA LYS A 159 -21.11 -20.72 0.26
C LYS A 159 -21.79 -19.51 -0.40
N LYS A 160 -21.61 -18.30 0.13
CA LYS A 160 -22.13 -17.07 -0.49
C LYS A 160 -21.49 -16.84 -1.87
N ILE A 161 -20.17 -16.95 -1.99
CA ILE A 161 -19.46 -16.81 -3.27
C ILE A 161 -19.94 -17.87 -4.28
N GLU A 162 -20.14 -19.12 -3.84
CA GLU A 162 -20.62 -20.20 -4.71
C GLU A 162 -22.05 -19.98 -5.24
N ALA A 163 -22.89 -19.27 -4.50
CA ALA A 163 -24.22 -18.90 -4.94
C ALA A 163 -24.22 -17.71 -5.93
N LEU A 164 -23.21 -16.83 -5.83
CA LEU A 164 -23.08 -15.63 -6.67
C LEU A 164 -22.28 -15.87 -7.95
N LEU A 165 -21.46 -16.93 -7.99
CA LEU A 165 -20.64 -17.27 -9.15
C LEU A 165 -20.96 -18.66 -9.70
N PRO A 166 -21.08 -18.79 -11.04
CA PRO A 166 -21.25 -20.10 -11.67
C PRO A 166 -20.01 -20.99 -11.43
N PRO A 167 -20.15 -22.33 -11.47
CA PRO A 167 -19.05 -23.28 -11.26
C PRO A 167 -18.11 -23.38 -12.49
N LEU A 168 -17.82 -22.25 -13.12
CA LEU A 168 -16.93 -22.11 -14.29
C LEU A 168 -15.68 -21.26 -13.97
N ALA A 169 -15.62 -20.66 -12.78
CA ALA A 169 -14.53 -19.81 -12.33
C ALA A 169 -13.93 -20.28 -11.00
N ILE A 170 -12.79 -19.70 -10.64
CA ILE A 170 -12.16 -19.91 -9.33
C ILE A 170 -13.02 -19.18 -8.29
N ARG A 171 -13.73 -19.96 -7.45
CA ARG A 171 -14.62 -19.45 -6.40
C ARG A 171 -14.01 -19.54 -5.00
N THR A 172 -12.74 -19.94 -4.91
CA THR A 172 -11.93 -19.93 -3.68
C THR A 172 -11.12 -18.63 -3.63
N ASN A 173 -10.17 -18.49 -2.70
CA ASN A 173 -9.23 -17.37 -2.69
C ASN A 173 -7.98 -17.75 -3.51
N PRO A 174 -7.58 -17.01 -4.56
CA PRO A 174 -8.20 -15.80 -5.13
C PRO A 174 -9.52 -16.06 -5.86
N VAL A 175 -10.45 -15.10 -5.83
CA VAL A 175 -11.75 -15.19 -6.51
C VAL A 175 -11.66 -14.60 -7.90
N ASP A 176 -12.04 -15.37 -8.91
CA ASP A 176 -12.25 -14.91 -10.28
C ASP A 176 -13.73 -14.52 -10.50
N MET A 177 -13.97 -13.21 -10.51
CA MET A 177 -15.27 -12.58 -10.70
C MET A 177 -15.58 -12.32 -12.18
N GLY A 178 -14.74 -12.78 -13.12
CA GLY A 178 -14.95 -12.60 -14.56
C GLY A 178 -16.34 -13.01 -15.06
N PRO A 179 -16.94 -14.13 -14.60
CA PRO A 179 -18.31 -14.49 -15.00
C PRO A 179 -19.41 -13.54 -14.51
N ALA A 180 -19.14 -12.76 -13.45
CA ALA A 180 -20.08 -11.80 -12.87
C ALA A 180 -19.84 -10.36 -13.36
N TRP A 181 -19.11 -10.18 -14.48
CA TRP A 181 -18.71 -8.84 -14.93
C TRP A 181 -19.87 -7.84 -15.09
N TYR A 182 -21.02 -8.33 -15.53
CA TYR A 182 -22.21 -7.53 -15.76
C TYR A 182 -23.17 -7.54 -14.57
N ASP A 183 -22.84 -8.29 -13.52
CA ASP A 183 -23.66 -8.46 -12.33
C ASP A 183 -23.00 -7.73 -11.15
N SER A 184 -23.28 -6.43 -11.07
CA SER A 184 -22.76 -5.59 -9.99
C SER A 184 -23.26 -6.03 -8.61
N GLU A 185 -24.45 -6.64 -8.53
CA GLU A 185 -24.99 -7.14 -7.27
C GLU A 185 -24.21 -8.37 -6.79
N ALA A 186 -23.83 -9.26 -7.70
CA ALA A 186 -22.95 -10.38 -7.39
C ALA A 186 -21.56 -9.92 -6.94
N ILE A 187 -20.92 -8.98 -7.65
CA ILE A 187 -19.63 -8.43 -7.23
C ILE A 187 -19.73 -7.77 -5.85
N ARG A 188 -20.77 -6.96 -5.63
CA ARG A 188 -21.05 -6.35 -4.33
C ARG A 188 -21.18 -7.41 -3.23
N GLY A 189 -22.01 -8.43 -3.45
CA GLY A 189 -22.23 -9.49 -2.47
C GLY A 189 -20.97 -10.30 -2.15
N ILE A 190 -20.08 -10.51 -3.13
CA ILE A 190 -18.78 -11.14 -2.91
C ILE A 190 -17.90 -10.26 -2.01
N VAL A 191 -17.76 -8.96 -2.33
CA VAL A 191 -16.93 -8.03 -1.55
C VAL A 191 -17.46 -7.91 -0.12
N GLU A 192 -18.76 -7.75 0.08
CA GLU A 192 -19.40 -7.69 1.41
C GLU A 192 -19.14 -8.97 2.21
N SER A 193 -19.32 -10.15 1.60
CA SER A 193 -19.06 -11.44 2.25
C SER A 193 -17.62 -11.57 2.72
N VAL A 194 -16.66 -11.10 1.91
CA VAL A 194 -15.24 -11.15 2.24
C VAL A 194 -14.87 -10.09 3.29
N LEU A 195 -15.53 -8.93 3.29
CA LEU A 195 -15.41 -7.93 4.35
C LEU A 195 -15.99 -8.42 5.70
N GLU A 196 -16.90 -9.40 5.70
CA GLU A 196 -17.40 -10.02 6.93
C GLU A 196 -16.53 -11.19 7.41
N ASP A 197 -15.71 -11.78 6.52
CA ASP A 197 -14.96 -12.99 6.83
C ASP A 197 -13.84 -12.75 7.86
N ARG A 198 -13.93 -13.39 9.03
CA ARG A 198 -12.93 -13.27 10.11
C ARG A 198 -11.59 -13.92 9.77
N LYS A 199 -11.50 -14.69 8.69
CA LYS A 199 -10.25 -15.24 8.16
C LYS A 199 -9.49 -14.26 7.27
N VAL A 200 -10.06 -13.11 6.95
CA VAL A 200 -9.48 -12.12 6.03
C VAL A 200 -9.27 -10.80 6.77
N ASP A 201 -8.07 -10.24 6.67
CA ASP A 201 -7.65 -8.97 7.28
C ASP A 201 -7.62 -7.81 6.27
N ALA A 202 -7.58 -8.10 4.96
CA ALA A 202 -7.52 -7.11 3.89
C ALA A 202 -8.00 -7.67 2.55
N ILE A 203 -8.41 -6.79 1.64
CA ILE A 203 -8.82 -7.15 0.27
C ILE A 203 -7.92 -6.43 -0.74
N ILE A 204 -7.46 -7.16 -1.76
CA ILE A 204 -6.98 -6.59 -3.02
C ILE A 204 -8.06 -6.81 -4.08
N LEU A 205 -8.50 -5.73 -4.72
CA LEU A 205 -9.54 -5.76 -5.75
C LEU A 205 -8.97 -5.32 -7.10
N CYS A 206 -8.87 -6.26 -8.04
CA CYS A 206 -8.29 -6.03 -9.37
C CYS A 206 -9.37 -6.00 -10.45
N ILE A 207 -9.51 -4.89 -11.18
CA ILE A 207 -10.41 -4.76 -12.33
C ILE A 207 -9.64 -4.10 -13.48
N MET A 208 -9.44 -4.83 -14.58
CA MET A 208 -8.83 -4.28 -15.79
C MET A 208 -9.90 -3.84 -16.79
N PHE A 209 -9.61 -2.79 -17.55
CA PHE A 209 -10.48 -2.33 -18.62
C PHE A 209 -10.55 -3.32 -19.78
N ALA A 210 -11.78 -3.53 -20.24
CA ALA A 210 -12.11 -4.08 -21.54
C ALA A 210 -13.30 -3.29 -22.09
N SER A 211 -13.41 -3.10 -23.41
CA SER A 211 -14.54 -2.33 -23.96
C SER A 211 -15.92 -2.85 -23.49
N ALA A 212 -16.03 -4.15 -23.27
CA ALA A 212 -17.23 -4.82 -22.79
C ALA A 212 -17.61 -4.46 -21.35
N ASN A 213 -16.69 -3.97 -20.52
CA ASN A 213 -16.93 -3.73 -19.10
C ASN A 213 -16.99 -2.27 -18.67
N ARG A 214 -17.08 -1.36 -19.63
CA ARG A 214 -16.94 0.07 -19.38
C ARG A 214 -17.83 0.58 -18.24
N SER A 215 -19.05 0.05 -18.10
CA SER A 215 -20.00 0.45 -17.06
C SER A 215 -19.81 -0.26 -15.71
N ALA A 216 -18.98 -1.30 -15.62
CA ALA A 216 -18.88 -2.15 -14.43
C ALA A 216 -18.30 -1.41 -13.21
N VAL A 217 -17.35 -0.50 -13.43
CA VAL A 217 -16.67 0.21 -12.34
C VAL A 217 -17.55 1.28 -11.70
N GLY A 218 -18.48 1.91 -12.45
CA GLY A 218 -19.41 2.89 -11.90
C GLY A 218 -20.22 2.33 -10.72
N THR A 219 -20.94 1.22 -10.94
CA THR A 219 -21.76 0.59 -9.89
C THR A 219 -20.91 -0.04 -8.78
N LEU A 220 -19.74 -0.59 -9.12
CA LEU A 220 -18.79 -1.12 -8.13
C LEU A 220 -18.29 -0.01 -7.21
N ALA A 221 -17.93 1.14 -7.76
CA ALA A 221 -17.45 2.28 -6.99
C ALA A 221 -18.53 2.79 -6.04
N GLU A 222 -19.77 2.98 -6.52
CA GLU A 222 -20.90 3.35 -5.65
C GLU A 222 -21.10 2.36 -4.50
N SER A 223 -21.01 1.07 -4.81
CA SER A 223 -21.18 0.02 -3.80
C SER A 223 -20.07 0.11 -2.74
N LEU A 224 -18.80 0.21 -3.15
CA LEU A 224 -17.66 0.34 -2.23
C LEU A 224 -17.73 1.61 -1.37
N LEU A 225 -18.25 2.71 -1.91
CA LEU A 225 -18.44 3.97 -1.18
C LEU A 225 -19.51 3.87 -0.10
N GLN A 226 -20.55 3.04 -0.30
CA GLN A 226 -21.63 2.82 0.65
C GLN A 226 -21.33 1.77 1.72
N MET A 227 -20.29 0.94 1.52
CA MET A 227 -19.91 -0.10 2.48
C MET A 227 -19.18 0.47 3.70
N GLU A 228 -19.65 0.08 4.90
CA GLU A 228 -18.88 0.27 6.13
C GLU A 228 -17.68 -0.69 6.12
N ARG A 229 -16.47 -0.14 6.09
CA ARG A 229 -15.22 -0.91 5.99
C ARG A 229 -14.51 -0.93 7.34
N LYS A 230 -14.28 -2.14 7.87
CA LYS A 230 -13.47 -2.38 9.08
C LYS A 230 -12.06 -2.88 8.77
N LYS A 231 -11.80 -3.23 7.51
CA LYS A 231 -10.51 -3.68 6.99
C LYS A 231 -10.20 -2.99 5.68
N PRO A 232 -8.91 -2.83 5.33
CA PRO A 232 -8.52 -2.12 4.12
C PRO A 232 -8.93 -2.87 2.85
N VAL A 233 -9.35 -2.08 1.86
CA VAL A 233 -9.53 -2.50 0.48
C VAL A 233 -8.53 -1.70 -0.35
N ILE A 234 -7.65 -2.40 -1.06
CA ILE A 234 -6.68 -1.81 -1.97
C ILE A 234 -7.07 -2.18 -3.40
N CYS A 235 -7.17 -1.19 -4.27
CA CYS A 235 -7.62 -1.40 -5.64
C CYS A 235 -6.47 -1.43 -6.64
N CYS A 236 -6.64 -2.24 -7.67
CA CYS A 236 -6.01 -2.10 -8.97
C CYS A 236 -7.11 -2.05 -10.03
N ILE A 237 -7.72 -0.86 -10.17
CA ILE A 237 -8.68 -0.51 -11.20
C ILE A 237 -7.90 0.26 -12.27
N SER A 238 -7.74 -0.35 -13.45
CA SER A 238 -6.87 0.16 -14.51
C SER A 238 -7.62 0.28 -15.83
N ALA A 239 -7.62 1.50 -16.38
CA ALA A 239 -8.21 1.84 -17.67
C ALA A 239 -7.38 2.91 -18.39
N PRO A 240 -7.57 3.07 -19.70
CA PRO A 240 -7.17 4.29 -20.40
C PRO A 240 -7.74 5.55 -19.73
N ASP A 241 -6.97 6.63 -19.80
CA ASP A 241 -7.35 7.94 -19.24
C ASP A 241 -8.75 8.38 -19.70
N GLY A 242 -9.52 8.94 -18.78
CA GLY A 242 -10.87 9.46 -19.01
C GLY A 242 -11.99 8.41 -19.00
N ILE A 243 -11.69 7.13 -18.74
CA ILE A 243 -12.73 6.08 -18.68
C ILE A 243 -13.26 5.87 -17.26
N TRP A 244 -12.40 5.71 -16.26
CA TRP A 244 -12.78 5.45 -14.86
C TRP A 244 -12.13 6.41 -13.87
N ASP A 245 -11.61 7.54 -14.35
CA ASP A 245 -10.85 8.48 -13.53
C ASP A 245 -11.71 9.07 -12.41
N GLU A 246 -12.98 9.37 -12.70
CA GLU A 246 -13.90 9.93 -11.70
C GLU A 246 -14.19 8.91 -10.59
N GLU A 247 -14.48 7.67 -10.93
CA GLU A 247 -14.72 6.58 -9.98
C GLU A 247 -13.48 6.31 -9.12
N ILE A 248 -12.31 6.22 -9.75
CA ILE A 248 -11.03 6.03 -9.05
C ILE A 248 -10.79 7.19 -8.07
N ASN A 249 -11.00 8.43 -8.51
CA ASN A 249 -10.82 9.61 -7.66
C ASN A 249 -11.78 9.56 -6.47
N ARG A 250 -13.06 9.23 -6.67
CA ARG A 250 -14.05 9.13 -5.58
C ARG A 250 -13.67 8.04 -4.58
N LEU A 251 -13.21 6.88 -5.05
CA LEU A 251 -12.72 5.81 -4.20
C LEU A 251 -11.52 6.26 -3.35
N GLU A 252 -10.55 6.94 -3.94
CA GLU A 252 -9.38 7.44 -3.21
C GLU A 252 -9.76 8.46 -2.13
N HIS A 253 -10.67 9.40 -2.44
CA HIS A 253 -11.17 10.36 -1.45
C HIS A 253 -11.94 9.70 -0.30
N SER A 254 -12.48 8.49 -0.51
CA SER A 254 -13.14 7.68 0.52
C SER A 254 -12.20 6.76 1.30
N GLY A 255 -10.89 6.83 1.04
CA GLY A 255 -9.89 5.99 1.71
C GLY A 255 -9.68 4.61 1.08
N ILE A 256 -9.99 4.44 -0.21
CA ILE A 256 -9.68 3.22 -1.00
C ILE A 256 -8.58 3.59 -1.99
N PRO A 257 -7.30 3.33 -1.69
CA PRO A 257 -6.22 3.68 -2.61
C PRO A 257 -6.26 2.79 -3.85
N ASN A 258 -6.07 3.39 -5.03
CA ASN A 258 -5.93 2.69 -6.29
C ASN A 258 -4.48 2.74 -6.82
N TYR A 259 -4.06 1.64 -7.44
CA TYR A 259 -2.73 1.47 -8.05
C TYR A 259 -2.86 1.00 -9.50
N PRO A 260 -1.92 1.40 -10.38
CA PRO A 260 -2.02 1.08 -11.80
C PRO A 260 -1.70 -0.39 -12.13
N THR A 261 -1.06 -1.12 -11.21
CA THR A 261 -0.74 -2.54 -11.39
C THR A 261 -1.04 -3.36 -10.14
N PRO A 262 -1.36 -4.67 -10.29
CA PRO A 262 -1.65 -5.56 -9.16
C PRO A 262 -0.46 -5.72 -8.21
N GLU A 263 0.76 -5.75 -8.74
CA GLU A 263 2.00 -5.87 -7.97
C GLU A 263 2.17 -4.67 -7.03
N ARG A 264 1.89 -3.47 -7.53
CA ARG A 264 1.98 -2.24 -6.74
C ARG A 264 0.90 -2.17 -5.68
N ALA A 265 -0.32 -2.60 -5.98
CA ALA A 265 -1.40 -2.75 -4.99
C ALA A 265 -1.01 -3.74 -3.87
N ALA A 266 -0.52 -4.93 -4.24
CA ALA A 266 -0.09 -5.95 -3.29
C ALA A 266 1.10 -5.49 -2.45
N LYS A 267 2.08 -4.82 -3.07
CA LYS A 267 3.26 -4.27 -2.38
C LYS A 267 2.88 -3.18 -1.38
N ALA A 268 1.96 -2.28 -1.76
CA ALA A 268 1.42 -1.26 -0.87
C ALA A 268 0.72 -1.88 0.35
N LEU A 269 -0.14 -2.90 0.13
CA LEU A 269 -0.79 -3.63 1.22
C LEU A 269 0.22 -4.31 2.15
N ALA A 270 1.25 -4.96 1.57
CA ALA A 270 2.31 -5.58 2.36
C ALA A 270 3.03 -4.56 3.25
N ASN A 271 3.25 -3.35 2.74
CA ASN A 271 3.87 -2.28 3.51
C ASN A 271 2.96 -1.75 4.63
N LEU A 272 1.63 -1.74 4.47
CA LEU A 272 0.69 -1.47 5.56
C LEU A 272 0.80 -2.52 6.68
N VAL A 273 0.90 -3.81 6.32
CA VAL A 273 1.08 -4.90 7.30
C VAL A 273 2.42 -4.76 8.03
N LYS A 274 3.51 -4.46 7.31
CA LYS A 274 4.83 -4.22 7.92
C LYS A 274 4.78 -3.03 8.87
N TYR A 275 4.16 -1.92 8.45
CA TYR A 275 4.01 -0.75 9.30
C TYR A 275 3.21 -1.06 10.59
N LYS A 276 2.10 -1.79 10.47
CA LYS A 276 1.31 -2.22 11.63
C LYS A 276 2.14 -3.05 12.61
N LYS A 277 2.97 -3.98 12.11
CA LYS A 277 3.90 -4.77 12.94
C LYS A 277 4.94 -3.88 13.63
N LEU A 278 5.54 -2.92 12.90
CA LEU A 278 6.49 -1.96 13.47
C LEU A 278 5.88 -1.10 14.59
N LYS A 279 4.56 -0.85 14.55
CA LYS A 279 3.83 -0.10 15.58
C LYS A 279 3.39 -0.95 16.79
N GLY A 280 3.32 -2.27 16.62
CA GLY A 280 2.90 -3.20 17.67
C GLY A 280 4.06 -3.90 18.40
N GLU A 281 5.27 -3.82 17.85
CA GLU A 281 6.56 -4.12 18.52
C GLU A 281 6.94 -2.97 19.47
#